data_AF-A0A2H0DSG9-F1
#
_entry.id   AF-A0A2H0DSG9-F1
#
_cell.length_a   1.000
_cell.length_b   1.000
_cell.length_c   1.000
_cell.angle_alpha   90.00
_cell.angle_beta   90.00
_cell.angle_gamma   90.00
#
_symmetry.space_group_name_H-M   'P 1'
#
loop_
_entity.id
_entity.type
_entity.pdbx_description
1 polymer ?
#
loop_
_entity_poly.entity_id
_entity_poly.type
_entity_poly.pdbx_seq_one_letter_code
_entity_poly.pdbx_strand_id
1 'polypeptide(L)'
;VEKAQEKVEARDFEGRNNVVKYDDVLDHQRRAVYGIRHAIITGKRPTQSELRAKAIPGNSWIKRQGDTREIVAAMIEDGVDAMIKEFGREPEALAREFEQRFHLGMPVSVEQARGMRREDLKKALHTQLTSVYGLMDALLMPEALRKIEKRVLLAVIDAAWQEELEALEEIKRFIHLRGYAQLD
;
A
#
# COMPACT_ATOMS: atom_id res chain seq x y z
N VAL A 1 16.14 -39.87 28.87
CA VAL A 1 16.31 -39.73 27.40
C VAL A 1 14.97 -39.33 26.77
N GLU A 2 13.90 -40.08 27.04
CA GLU A 2 12.53 -39.82 26.54
C GLU A 2 12.01 -38.38 26.80
N LYS A 3 12.07 -37.88 28.05
CA LYS A 3 11.68 -36.49 28.38
C LYS A 3 12.51 -35.40 27.70
N ALA A 4 13.76 -35.71 27.34
CA ALA A 4 14.62 -34.76 26.61
C ALA A 4 14.28 -34.78 25.12
N GLN A 5 13.94 -35.96 24.57
CA GLN A 5 13.45 -36.15 23.21
C GLN A 5 12.13 -35.40 22.99
N GLU A 6 11.16 -35.59 23.88
CA GLU A 6 9.84 -34.94 23.82
C GLU A 6 9.95 -33.41 23.87
N LYS A 7 10.90 -32.88 24.65
CA LYS A 7 11.19 -31.43 24.71
C LYS A 7 11.84 -30.89 23.44
N VAL A 8 12.68 -31.69 22.77
CA VAL A 8 13.28 -31.32 21.47
C VAL A 8 12.20 -31.35 20.38
N GLU A 9 11.36 -32.38 20.36
CA GLU A 9 10.26 -32.51 19.41
C GLU A 9 9.21 -31.41 19.57
N ALA A 10 8.88 -31.01 20.80
CA ALA A 10 8.00 -29.87 21.06
C ALA A 10 8.58 -28.56 20.50
N ARG A 11 9.90 -28.33 20.67
CA ARG A 11 10.59 -27.14 20.15
C ARG A 11 10.64 -27.13 18.62
N ASP A 12 10.90 -28.28 18.01
CA ASP A 12 10.91 -28.44 16.55
C ASP A 12 9.50 -28.27 15.96
N PHE A 13 8.48 -28.79 16.64
CA PHE A 13 7.08 -28.63 16.27
C PHE A 13 6.64 -27.16 16.32
N GLU A 14 6.99 -26.45 17.39
CA GLU A 14 6.70 -25.03 17.56
C GLU A 14 7.41 -24.18 16.50
N GLY A 15 8.68 -24.49 16.20
CA GLY A 15 9.44 -23.86 15.12
C GLY A 15 8.76 -24.02 13.75
N ARG A 16 8.29 -25.22 13.41
CA ARG A 16 7.57 -25.48 12.16
C ARG A 16 6.21 -24.78 12.12
N ASN A 17 5.47 -24.79 13.22
CA ASN A 17 4.16 -24.13 13.31
C ASN A 17 4.28 -22.63 13.06
N ASN A 18 5.32 -21.98 13.61
CA ASN A 18 5.57 -20.57 13.37
C ASN A 18 5.91 -20.32 11.90
N VAL A 19 6.76 -21.15 11.26
CA VAL A 19 7.06 -21.04 9.82
C VAL A 19 5.80 -21.16 8.95
N VAL A 20 4.91 -22.12 9.25
CA VAL A 20 3.65 -22.32 8.51
C VAL A 20 2.75 -21.08 8.63
N LYS A 21 2.61 -20.51 9.83
CA LYS A 21 1.81 -19.28 10.01
C LYS A 21 2.35 -18.09 9.21
N TYR A 22 3.68 -17.95 9.08
CA TYR A 22 4.27 -16.91 8.23
C TYR A 22 4.03 -17.18 6.75
N ASP A 23 4.14 -18.44 6.32
CA ASP A 23 3.88 -18.83 4.95
C ASP A 23 2.42 -18.55 4.56
N ASP A 24 1.48 -18.83 5.45
CA ASP A 24 0.06 -18.48 5.26
C ASP A 24 -0.11 -16.96 5.06
N VAL A 25 0.47 -16.12 5.94
CA VAL A 25 0.39 -14.65 5.81
C VAL A 25 1.00 -14.17 4.48
N LEU A 26 2.18 -14.69 4.12
CA LEU A 26 2.87 -14.35 2.87
C LEU A 26 2.07 -14.79 1.64
N ASP A 27 1.45 -15.96 1.68
CA ASP A 27 0.62 -16.46 0.59
C ASP A 27 -0.64 -15.60 0.43
N HIS A 28 -1.30 -15.23 1.53
CA HIS A 28 -2.43 -14.29 1.52
C HIS A 28 -2.06 -12.95 0.87
N GLN A 29 -0.93 -12.36 1.29
CA GLN A 29 -0.46 -11.09 0.74
C GLN A 29 -0.02 -11.21 -0.73
N ARG A 30 0.67 -12.29 -1.10
CA ARG A 30 1.11 -12.54 -2.48
C ARG A 30 -0.08 -12.65 -3.43
N ARG A 31 -1.13 -13.38 -3.02
CA ARG A 31 -2.36 -13.51 -3.80
C ARG A 31 -3.06 -12.16 -3.95
N ALA A 32 -3.09 -11.36 -2.88
CA ALA A 32 -3.60 -9.99 -2.90
C ALA A 32 -2.86 -9.11 -3.93
N VAL A 33 -1.52 -9.04 -3.85
CA VAL A 33 -0.68 -8.22 -4.74
C VAL A 33 -0.82 -8.65 -6.20
N TYR A 34 -0.78 -9.96 -6.48
CA TYR A 34 -0.96 -10.46 -7.84
C TYR A 34 -2.36 -10.21 -8.40
N GLY A 35 -3.39 -10.19 -7.57
CA GLY A 35 -4.73 -9.77 -7.97
C GLY A 35 -4.77 -8.33 -8.47
N ILE A 36 -4.13 -7.41 -7.72
CA ILE A 36 -4.05 -5.99 -8.08
C ILE A 36 -3.24 -5.81 -9.37
N ARG A 37 -2.06 -6.46 -9.44
CA ARG A 37 -1.19 -6.44 -10.63
C ARG A 37 -1.93 -6.90 -11.89
N HIS A 38 -2.71 -7.98 -11.78
CA HIS A 38 -3.48 -8.52 -12.88
C HIS A 38 -4.60 -7.56 -13.34
N ALA A 39 -5.29 -6.90 -12.41
CA ALA A 39 -6.30 -5.89 -12.73
C ALA A 39 -5.71 -4.69 -13.49
N ILE A 40 -4.53 -4.22 -13.09
CA ILE A 40 -3.84 -3.10 -13.76
C ILE A 40 -3.42 -3.48 -15.19
N ILE A 41 -2.83 -4.67 -15.37
CA ILE A 41 -2.37 -5.13 -16.69
C ILE A 41 -3.56 -5.25 -17.65
N THR A 42 -4.60 -5.97 -17.22
CA THR A 42 -5.75 -6.29 -18.08
C THR A 42 -6.69 -5.11 -18.29
N GLY A 43 -6.67 -4.10 -17.41
CA GLY A 43 -7.64 -3.00 -17.43
C GLY A 43 -9.08 -3.48 -17.29
N LYS A 44 -9.29 -4.71 -16.82
CA LYS A 44 -10.58 -5.37 -16.67
C LYS A 44 -10.63 -6.07 -15.33
N ARG A 45 -11.86 -6.21 -14.82
CA ARG A 45 -12.18 -6.96 -13.62
C ARG A 45 -11.83 -8.44 -13.80
N PRO A 46 -11.07 -9.07 -12.89
CA PRO A 46 -11.03 -10.54 -12.81
C PRO A 46 -12.44 -11.05 -12.46
N THR A 47 -12.99 -11.95 -13.26
CA THR A 47 -14.31 -12.54 -13.00
C THR A 47 -14.31 -13.29 -11.67
N GLN A 48 -15.48 -13.41 -11.04
CA GLN A 48 -15.61 -14.10 -9.75
C GLN A 48 -15.26 -15.60 -9.83
N SER A 49 -15.20 -16.18 -11.04
CA SER A 49 -14.62 -17.49 -11.34
C SER A 49 -13.08 -17.47 -11.31
N GLU A 50 -12.42 -16.43 -11.80
CA GLU A 50 -10.96 -16.26 -11.76
C GLU A 50 -10.45 -15.98 -10.34
N LEU A 51 -11.21 -15.21 -9.55
CA LEU A 51 -10.95 -14.95 -8.12
C LEU A 51 -11.15 -16.20 -7.24
N ARG A 52 -11.95 -17.17 -7.69
CA ARG A 52 -12.16 -18.46 -7.01
C ARG A 52 -11.15 -19.51 -7.44
N ALA A 53 -10.72 -19.50 -8.70
CA ALA A 53 -9.67 -20.39 -9.22
C ALA A 53 -8.27 -20.05 -8.64
N LYS A 54 -8.06 -18.79 -8.24
CA LYS A 54 -6.88 -18.34 -7.50
C LYS A 54 -7.38 -17.68 -6.23
N ALA A 55 -7.55 -18.43 -5.15
CA ALA A 55 -8.19 -17.97 -3.93
C ALA A 55 -7.53 -16.69 -3.36
N ILE A 56 -8.05 -15.49 -3.68
CA ILE A 56 -7.59 -14.22 -3.11
C ILE A 56 -8.55 -13.85 -1.97
N PRO A 57 -8.22 -14.10 -0.69
CA PRO A 57 -9.12 -13.84 0.42
C PRO A 57 -8.76 -12.49 1.02
N GLY A 58 -9.74 -11.59 1.05
CA GLY A 58 -9.78 -10.51 2.04
C GLY A 58 -8.79 -9.37 1.84
N ASN A 59 -9.10 -8.44 0.94
CA ASN A 59 -8.51 -7.11 0.98
C ASN A 59 -9.52 -6.07 0.48
N SER A 60 -9.75 -5.07 1.33
CA SER A 60 -10.70 -3.96 1.17
C SER A 60 -10.53 -3.19 -0.16
N TRP A 61 -9.30 -3.19 -0.69
CA TRP A 61 -8.92 -2.61 -1.97
C TRP A 61 -9.52 -3.33 -3.19
N ILE A 62 -9.84 -4.64 -3.08
CA ILE A 62 -10.46 -5.44 -4.14
C ILE A 62 -11.98 -5.17 -4.25
N LYS A 63 -12.59 -4.48 -3.27
CA LYS A 63 -14.04 -4.15 -3.34
C LYS A 63 -14.33 -2.79 -3.99
N ARG A 64 -13.33 -1.90 -4.09
CA ARG A 64 -13.43 -0.60 -4.78
C ARG A 64 -12.74 -0.72 -6.14
N GLN A 65 -13.41 -1.27 -7.15
CA GLN A 65 -12.85 -1.54 -8.47
C GLN A 65 -13.61 -0.82 -9.60
N GLY A 66 -12.90 0.06 -10.30
CA GLY A 66 -13.23 0.49 -11.65
C GLY A 66 -11.97 0.84 -12.45
N ASP A 67 -12.13 1.64 -13.51
CA ASP A 67 -11.09 1.96 -14.50
C ASP A 67 -9.76 2.43 -13.85
N THR A 68 -8.64 2.40 -14.59
CA THR A 68 -7.32 2.87 -14.12
C THR A 68 -7.40 4.26 -13.48
N ARG A 69 -8.32 5.11 -13.96
CA ARG A 69 -8.68 6.40 -13.37
C ARG A 69 -9.19 6.31 -11.94
N GLU A 70 -10.04 5.35 -11.61
CA GLU A 70 -10.56 5.16 -10.25
C GLU A 70 -9.47 4.68 -9.29
N ILE A 71 -8.52 3.87 -9.77
CA ILE A 71 -7.34 3.47 -8.99
C ILE A 71 -6.49 4.70 -8.67
N VAL A 72 -6.21 5.54 -9.67
CA VAL A 72 -5.43 6.77 -9.47
C VAL A 72 -6.16 7.74 -8.55
N ALA A 73 -7.48 7.91 -8.70
CA ALA A 73 -8.28 8.76 -7.81
C ALA A 73 -8.23 8.26 -6.35
N ALA A 74 -8.35 6.95 -6.12
CA ALA A 74 -8.23 6.37 -4.79
C ALA A 74 -6.82 6.58 -4.20
N MET A 75 -5.77 6.44 -5.01
CA MET A 75 -4.39 6.70 -4.56
C MET A 75 -4.15 8.16 -4.19
N ILE A 76 -4.77 9.10 -4.92
CA ILE A 76 -4.72 10.52 -4.58
C ILE A 76 -5.42 10.75 -3.22
N GLU A 77 -6.62 10.20 -3.03
CA GLU A 77 -7.37 10.31 -1.78
C GLU A 77 -6.59 9.75 -0.59
N ASP A 78 -6.11 8.50 -0.69
CA ASP A 78 -5.37 7.83 0.39
C ASP A 78 -4.04 8.53 0.68
N GLY A 79 -3.34 9.00 -0.37
CA GLY A 79 -2.08 9.73 -0.24
C GLY A 79 -2.25 11.06 0.47
N VAL A 80 -3.31 11.81 0.15
CA VAL A 80 -3.64 13.06 0.85
C VAL A 80 -4.06 12.78 2.29
N ASP A 81 -4.83 11.73 2.54
CA ASP A 81 -5.25 11.35 3.90
C ASP A 81 -4.06 11.00 4.80
N ALA A 82 -3.12 10.21 4.30
CA ALA A 82 -1.89 9.89 5.01
C ALA A 82 -1.10 11.17 5.35
N MET A 83 -0.94 12.05 4.36
CA MET A 83 -0.19 13.29 4.52
C MET A 83 -0.83 14.26 5.52
N ILE A 84 -2.16 14.42 5.49
CA ILE A 84 -2.89 15.27 6.45
C ILE A 84 -2.83 14.68 7.87
N LYS A 85 -2.90 13.35 7.99
CA LYS A 85 -2.80 12.67 9.28
C LYS A 85 -1.46 12.93 9.94
N GLU A 86 -0.38 12.86 9.16
CA GLU A 86 1.00 12.99 9.64
C GLU A 86 1.41 14.46 9.82
N PHE A 87 1.23 15.29 8.80
CA PHE A 87 1.77 16.65 8.76
C PHE A 87 0.72 17.76 8.92
N GLY A 88 -0.57 17.44 9.00
CA GLY A 88 -1.65 18.44 9.04
C GLY A 88 -1.72 19.31 10.30
N ARG A 89 -0.74 19.22 11.21
CA ARG A 89 -0.54 20.18 12.33
C ARG A 89 0.56 21.20 12.05
N GLU A 90 1.42 20.93 11.08
CA GLU A 90 2.64 21.67 10.79
C GLU A 90 2.65 22.08 9.32
N PRO A 91 1.98 23.19 8.97
CA PRO A 91 1.82 23.61 7.58
C PRO A 91 3.12 23.76 6.79
N GLU A 92 4.22 24.11 7.45
CA GLU A 92 5.56 24.18 6.85
C GLU A 92 6.09 22.79 6.49
N ALA A 93 5.91 21.81 7.37
CA ALA A 93 6.32 20.44 7.10
C ALA A 93 5.46 19.82 6.00
N LEU A 94 4.14 20.07 6.06
CA LEU A 94 3.20 19.65 5.03
C LEU A 94 3.55 20.23 3.66
N ALA A 95 3.85 21.53 3.57
CA ALA A 95 4.23 22.17 2.32
C ALA A 95 5.51 21.56 1.73
N ARG A 96 6.53 21.36 2.57
CA ARG A 96 7.79 20.71 2.14
C ARG A 96 7.56 19.29 1.65
N GLU A 97 6.80 18.48 2.39
CA GLU A 97 6.51 17.10 2.03
C GLU A 97 5.71 17.03 0.72
N PHE A 98 4.70 17.89 0.57
CA PHE A 98 3.90 17.98 -0.65
C PHE A 98 4.77 18.33 -1.87
N GLU A 99 5.66 19.31 -1.73
CA GLU A 99 6.60 19.71 -2.79
C GLU A 99 7.62 18.61 -3.11
N GLN A 100 8.19 17.95 -2.10
CA GLN A 100 9.15 16.86 -2.30
C GLN A 100 8.51 15.66 -2.99
N ARG A 101 7.28 15.30 -2.58
CA ARG A 101 6.59 14.11 -3.05
C ARG A 101 5.94 14.28 -4.43
N PHE A 102 5.37 15.45 -4.69
CA PHE A 102 4.59 15.69 -5.92
C PHE A 102 5.27 16.65 -6.89
N HIS A 103 6.35 17.32 -6.49
CA HIS A 103 7.01 18.38 -7.26
C HIS A 103 6.04 19.51 -7.66
N LEU A 104 5.06 19.76 -6.79
CA LEU A 104 4.04 20.80 -6.92
C LEU A 104 4.08 21.71 -5.71
N GLY A 105 3.91 23.01 -5.91
CA GLY A 105 3.70 23.94 -4.81
C GLY A 105 2.36 23.68 -4.12
N MET A 106 2.29 23.86 -2.80
CA MET A 106 1.06 23.72 -2.02
C MET A 106 -0.04 24.69 -2.57
N PRO A 107 -1.33 24.28 -2.60
CA PRO A 107 -2.38 25.09 -3.22
C PRO A 107 -2.82 26.28 -2.37
N VAL A 108 -2.38 26.32 -1.12
CA VAL A 108 -2.63 27.39 -0.14
C VAL A 108 -1.29 27.81 0.48
N SER A 109 -1.19 29.07 0.90
CA SER A 109 0.02 29.52 1.60
C SER A 109 0.11 28.87 2.99
N VAL A 110 1.33 28.82 3.55
CA VAL A 110 1.57 28.27 4.89
C VAL A 110 0.77 29.06 5.94
N GLU A 111 0.70 30.38 5.80
CA GLU A 111 -0.05 31.28 6.70
C GLU A 111 -1.55 31.00 6.64
N GLN A 112 -2.09 30.77 5.43
CA GLN A 112 -3.49 30.41 5.25
C GLN A 112 -3.77 29.03 5.87
N ALA A 113 -2.91 28.05 5.61
CA ALA A 113 -3.05 26.68 6.09
C ALA A 113 -3.06 26.60 7.64
N ARG A 114 -2.30 27.47 8.34
CA ARG A 114 -2.33 27.55 9.82
C ARG A 114 -3.72 27.92 10.39
N GLY A 115 -4.52 28.67 9.64
CA GLY A 115 -5.87 29.08 10.04
C GLY A 115 -6.99 28.19 9.49
N MET A 116 -6.66 27.22 8.63
CA MET A 116 -7.64 26.33 8.00
C MET A 116 -7.94 25.10 8.84
N ARG A 117 -9.17 24.59 8.69
CA ARG A 117 -9.50 23.26 9.20
C ARG A 117 -8.83 22.19 8.34
N ARG A 118 -8.53 21.05 8.96
CA ARG A 118 -7.86 19.92 8.29
C ARG A 118 -8.66 19.39 7.12
N GLU A 119 -9.98 19.38 7.22
CA GLU A 119 -10.88 18.93 6.16
C GLU A 119 -10.82 19.87 4.95
N ASP A 120 -10.69 21.18 5.20
CA ASP A 120 -10.58 22.19 4.15
C ASP A 120 -9.20 22.12 3.46
N LEU A 121 -8.14 21.86 4.24
CA LEU A 121 -6.79 21.63 3.74
C LEU A 121 -6.70 20.33 2.91
N LYS A 122 -7.29 19.24 3.40
CA LYS A 122 -7.43 17.96 2.66
C LYS A 122 -8.07 18.20 1.30
N LYS A 123 -9.21 18.90 1.28
CA LYS A 123 -9.93 19.21 0.04
C LYS A 123 -9.08 20.03 -0.93
N ALA A 124 -8.32 21.01 -0.45
CA ALA A 124 -7.46 21.83 -1.29
C ALA A 124 -6.36 20.99 -1.97
N LEU A 125 -5.64 20.16 -1.19
CA LEU A 125 -4.61 19.25 -1.71
C LEU A 125 -5.19 18.25 -2.72
N HIS A 126 -6.30 17.59 -2.35
CA HIS A 126 -6.97 16.63 -3.22
C HIS A 126 -7.40 17.27 -4.55
N THR A 127 -8.00 18.46 -4.49
CA THR A 127 -8.46 19.19 -5.68
C THR A 127 -7.30 19.54 -6.61
N GLN A 128 -6.16 19.97 -6.07
CA GLN A 128 -4.98 20.28 -6.88
C GLN A 128 -4.45 19.04 -7.59
N LEU A 129 -4.24 17.94 -6.86
CA LEU A 129 -3.72 16.69 -7.43
C LEU A 129 -4.67 16.12 -8.50
N THR A 130 -5.98 16.14 -8.23
CA THR A 130 -7.00 15.71 -9.20
C THR A 130 -7.00 16.60 -10.45
N SER A 131 -6.82 17.91 -10.28
CA SER A 131 -6.78 18.85 -11.41
C SER A 131 -5.54 18.64 -12.28
N VAL A 132 -4.37 18.44 -11.67
CA VAL A 132 -3.13 18.10 -12.39
C VAL A 132 -3.29 16.79 -13.16
N TYR A 133 -3.90 15.79 -12.53
CA TYR A 133 -4.23 14.53 -13.20
C TYR A 133 -5.18 14.73 -14.39
N GLY A 134 -6.24 15.53 -14.24
CA GLY A 134 -7.15 15.88 -15.34
C GLY A 134 -6.45 16.63 -16.47
N LEU A 135 -5.48 17.50 -16.16
CA LEU A 135 -4.66 18.18 -17.17
C LEU A 135 -3.77 17.19 -17.93
N MET A 136 -3.14 16.24 -17.23
CA MET A 136 -2.37 15.18 -17.89
C MET A 136 -3.25 14.37 -18.85
N ASP A 137 -4.50 14.10 -18.47
CA ASP A 137 -5.48 13.38 -19.29
C ASP A 137 -5.95 14.15 -20.52
N ALA A 138 -6.02 15.48 -20.44
CA ALA A 138 -6.37 16.34 -21.57
C ALA A 138 -5.18 16.57 -22.53
N LEU A 139 -3.95 16.63 -22.00
CA LEU A 139 -2.74 16.97 -22.77
C LEU A 139 -2.09 15.75 -23.43
N LEU A 140 -2.12 14.59 -22.78
CA LEU A 140 -1.59 13.34 -23.32
C LEU A 140 -2.72 12.62 -24.06
N MET A 141 -2.45 12.12 -25.28
CA MET A 141 -3.40 11.24 -25.96
C MET A 141 -3.84 10.12 -24.99
N PRO A 142 -5.15 9.83 -24.83
CA PRO A 142 -5.66 8.97 -23.77
C PRO A 142 -4.94 7.61 -23.67
N GLU A 143 -4.56 7.04 -24.81
CA GLU A 143 -3.88 5.75 -24.89
C GLU A 143 -2.42 5.79 -24.39
N ALA A 144 -1.71 6.90 -24.60
CA ALA A 144 -0.35 7.08 -24.11
C ALA A 144 -0.34 7.22 -22.58
N LEU A 145 -1.27 8.01 -22.04
CA LEU A 145 -1.42 8.16 -20.59
C LEU A 145 -1.76 6.83 -19.92
N ARG A 146 -2.68 6.02 -20.48
CA ARG A 146 -2.98 4.69 -19.90
C ARG A 146 -1.80 3.74 -19.87
N LYS A 147 -0.93 3.78 -20.88
CA LYS A 147 0.31 2.98 -20.85
C LYS A 147 1.27 3.46 -19.75
N ILE A 148 1.40 4.78 -19.59
CA ILE A 148 2.25 5.37 -18.55
C ILE A 148 1.71 5.04 -17.16
N GLU A 149 0.41 5.23 -16.92
CA GLU A 149 -0.26 4.92 -15.66
C GLU A 149 -0.10 3.47 -15.27
N LYS A 150 -0.38 2.53 -16.18
CA LYS A 150 -0.17 1.11 -15.91
C LYS A 150 1.26 0.83 -15.49
N ARG A 151 2.25 1.41 -16.17
CA ARG A 151 3.66 1.22 -15.85
C ARG A 151 4.02 1.80 -14.48
N VAL A 152 3.55 3.00 -14.15
CA VAL A 152 3.78 3.64 -12.86
C VAL A 152 3.10 2.86 -11.73
N LEU A 153 1.83 2.48 -11.89
CA LEU A 153 1.08 1.72 -10.89
C LEU A 153 1.74 0.37 -10.59
N LEU A 154 2.18 -0.34 -11.63
CA LEU A 154 2.93 -1.59 -11.45
C LEU A 154 4.22 -1.37 -10.69
N ALA A 155 4.99 -0.33 -11.04
CA ALA A 155 6.24 -0.01 -10.35
C ALA A 155 6.03 0.35 -8.87
N VAL A 156 4.99 1.14 -8.55
CA VAL A 156 4.66 1.52 -7.16
C VAL A 156 4.25 0.30 -6.33
N ILE A 157 3.40 -0.57 -6.87
CA ILE A 157 2.97 -1.79 -6.15
C ILE A 157 4.14 -2.76 -5.98
N ASP A 158 4.98 -2.92 -6.99
CA ASP A 158 6.16 -3.79 -6.90
C ASP A 158 7.12 -3.27 -5.81
N ALA A 159 7.37 -1.96 -5.75
CA ALA A 159 8.21 -1.36 -4.72
C ALA A 159 7.62 -1.53 -3.31
N ALA A 160 6.34 -1.21 -3.13
CA ALA A 160 5.65 -1.37 -1.83
C ALA A 160 5.61 -2.83 -1.37
N TRP A 161 5.48 -3.77 -2.31
CA TRP A 161 5.55 -5.20 -2.00
C TRP A 161 6.94 -5.64 -1.55
N GLN A 162 8.01 -5.09 -2.15
CA GLN A 162 9.38 -5.35 -1.70
C GLN A 162 9.61 -4.84 -0.28
N GLU A 163 9.15 -3.63 0.04
CA GLU A 163 9.27 -3.08 1.40
C GLU A 163 8.52 -3.93 2.44
N GLU A 164 7.31 -4.39 2.13
CA GLU A 164 6.54 -5.27 3.02
C GLU A 164 7.23 -6.62 3.23
N LEU A 165 7.83 -7.20 2.18
CA LEU A 165 8.62 -8.44 2.30
C LEU A 165 9.83 -8.24 3.21
N GLU A 166 10.55 -7.12 3.08
CA GLU A 166 11.68 -6.78 3.94
C GLU A 166 11.24 -6.59 5.40
N ALA A 167 10.12 -5.89 5.63
CA ALA A 167 9.54 -5.71 6.95
C ALA A 167 9.13 -7.04 7.60
N LEU A 168 8.50 -7.94 6.83
CA LEU A 168 8.15 -9.29 7.31
C LEU A 168 9.39 -10.13 7.64
N GLU A 169 10.45 -10.03 6.84
CA GLU A 169 11.72 -10.67 7.16
C GLU A 169 12.33 -10.11 8.46
N GLU A 170 12.25 -8.80 8.68
CA GLU A 170 12.73 -8.17 9.91
C GLU A 170 11.93 -8.63 11.14
N ILE A 171 10.60 -8.63 11.05
CA ILE A 171 9.71 -9.14 12.10
C ILE A 171 10.03 -10.61 12.41
N LYS A 172 10.23 -11.43 11.37
CA LYS A 172 10.62 -12.83 11.53
C LYS A 172 11.95 -12.96 12.28
N ARG A 173 12.96 -12.15 11.92
CA ARG A 173 14.26 -12.11 12.63
C ARG A 173 14.08 -11.70 14.10
N PHE A 174 13.26 -10.69 14.38
CA PHE A 174 13.03 -10.19 15.75
C PHE A 174 12.28 -11.19 16.64
N ILE A 175 11.29 -11.91 16.10
CA ILE A 175 10.55 -12.95 16.85
C ILE A 175 11.45 -14.14 17.16
N HIS A 176 12.34 -14.53 16.24
CA HIS A 176 13.36 -15.55 16.54
C HIS A 176 14.32 -15.12 17.66
N LEU A 177 14.67 -13.84 17.74
CA LEU A 177 15.48 -13.29 18.84
C LEU A 177 14.73 -13.27 20.17
N ARG A 178 13.43 -12.95 20.18
CA ARG A 178 12.57 -13.04 21.39
C ARG A 178 12.35 -14.47 21.87
N GLY A 179 12.12 -15.41 20.94
CA GLY A 179 12.02 -16.84 21.27
C GLY A 179 13.32 -17.43 21.83
N TYR A 180 14.48 -16.87 21.46
CA TYR A 180 15.77 -17.23 22.05
C TYR A 180 15.95 -16.66 23.47
N ALA A 181 15.26 -15.57 23.81
CA ALA A 181 15.36 -14.89 25.10
C ALA A 181 14.38 -15.39 26.17
N GLN A 182 13.49 -16.35 25.87
CA GLN A 182 12.45 -16.87 26.80
C GLN A 182 11.64 -15.77 27.50
N LEU A 183 11.41 -14.65 26.81
CA LEU A 183 10.48 -13.63 27.25
C LEU A 183 9.16 -13.89 26.51
N ASP A 184 8.25 -14.60 27.18
CA ASP A 184 6.83 -14.66 26.81
C ASP A 184 6.23 -13.24 26.76
#